data_AF-A0A8J4WMW7-F1
#
_entry.id   AF-A0A8J4WMW7-F1
#
_cell.length_a   1.000
_cell.length_b   1.000
_cell.length_c   1.000
_cell.angle_alpha   90.00
_cell.angle_beta   90.00
_cell.angle_gamma   90.00
#
_symmetry.space_group_name_H-M   'P 1'
#
loop_
_entity.id
_entity.type
_entity.pdbx_description
1 polymer ?
#
loop_
_entity_poly.entity_id
_entity_poly.type
_entity_poly.pdbx_seq_one_letter_code
_entity_poly.pdbx_strand_id
1 'polypeptide(L)'
;MFPDFLCIAVYLTLVVHVTAHYELDSGCALELVESIPEGLTYLFNAPSHVSTYDAWKSLLNSAYKQLNIASFYWTLLAEPRFNFSAVNQGKEIFNTLLNLSEKIQVNIAQSGPEKKDSELDTMIAAGKDIIHG
;
A
#
# COMPACT_ATOMS: atom_id res chain seq x y z
N MET A 1 -20.29 6.15 10.55
CA MET A 1 -19.43 6.23 11.75
C MET A 1 -18.75 4.88 11.86
N PHE A 2 -17.62 4.71 11.16
CA PHE A 2 -16.80 3.49 11.25
C PHE A 2 -15.67 3.79 12.24
N PRO A 3 -15.49 2.98 13.30
CA PRO A 3 -14.52 3.27 14.35
C PRO A 3 -13.09 2.90 13.91
N ASP A 4 -12.22 3.90 13.87
CA ASP A 4 -10.85 3.95 14.43
C ASP A 4 -9.90 2.73 14.29
N PHE A 5 -9.90 1.99 13.17
CA PHE A 5 -8.88 0.95 12.89
C PHE A 5 -8.17 1.06 11.53
N LEU A 6 -8.30 2.18 10.81
CA LEU A 6 -7.71 2.32 9.47
C LEU A 6 -6.56 3.32 9.43
N CYS A 7 -5.33 2.82 9.51
CA CYS A 7 -4.23 3.37 8.71
C CYS A 7 -3.61 2.31 7.78
N ILE A 8 -3.83 1.01 8.04
CA ILE A 8 -3.60 -0.07 7.07
C ILE A 8 -4.65 -1.17 7.34
N ALA A 9 -5.94 -0.93 7.06
CA ALA A 9 -6.86 -2.05 6.97
C ALA A 9 -6.81 -2.62 5.56
N VAL A 10 -6.02 -3.68 5.42
CA VAL A 10 -6.19 -4.67 4.37
C VAL A 10 -7.45 -5.49 4.72
N TYR A 11 -8.62 -4.87 4.64
CA TYR A 11 -9.91 -5.57 4.60
C TYR A 11 -10.50 -5.46 3.20
N LEU A 12 -9.80 -6.05 2.25
CA LEU A 12 -10.30 -6.74 1.07
C LEU A 12 -9.07 -7.12 0.24
N THR A 13 -9.07 -8.32 -0.31
CA THR A 13 -8.05 -8.91 -1.18
C THR A 13 -7.28 -7.87 -2.00
N LEU A 14 -6.10 -7.49 -1.49
CA LEU A 14 -5.13 -6.70 -2.23
C LEU A 14 -4.45 -7.66 -3.21
N VAL A 15 -4.97 -7.76 -4.43
CA VAL A 15 -4.20 -8.36 -5.54
C VAL A 15 -3.22 -7.28 -5.99
N VAL A 16 -2.07 -7.19 -5.34
CA VAL A 16 -0.96 -6.41 -5.91
C VAL A 16 -0.40 -7.22 -7.06
N HIS A 17 -0.80 -6.87 -8.27
CA HIS A 17 -0.21 -7.46 -9.46
C HIS A 17 1.11 -6.75 -9.75
N VAL A 18 2.20 -7.23 -9.13
CA VAL A 18 3.55 -6.83 -9.52
C VAL A 18 3.98 -7.66 -10.73
N THR A 19 3.99 -7.06 -11.91
CA THR A 19 4.62 -7.65 -13.09
C THR A 19 6.15 -7.51 -12.97
N ALA A 20 6.77 -8.44 -12.22
CA ALA A 20 8.19 -8.70 -12.37
C ALA A 20 8.37 -9.56 -13.62
N HIS A 21 9.08 -9.09 -14.64
CA HIS A 21 9.53 -9.97 -15.70
C HIS A 21 10.63 -10.88 -15.13
N TYR A 22 10.26 -12.07 -14.67
CA TYR A 22 11.19 -13.17 -14.60
C TYR A 22 11.06 -13.96 -15.91
N GLU A 23 12.16 -14.14 -16.65
CA GLU A 23 12.20 -15.16 -17.70
C GLU A 23 11.99 -16.53 -17.06
N LEU A 24 11.21 -17.37 -17.74
CA LEU A 24 10.62 -18.62 -17.26
C LEU A 24 11.58 -19.53 -16.47
N ASP A 25 11.17 -19.85 -15.23
CA ASP A 25 11.23 -21.15 -14.51
C ASP A 25 11.43 -21.00 -12.97
N SER A 26 11.16 -19.82 -12.41
CA SER A 26 11.09 -19.63 -10.95
C SER A 26 9.64 -19.62 -10.48
N GLY A 27 9.24 -20.63 -9.70
CA GLY A 27 7.88 -20.74 -9.15
C GLY A 27 7.41 -19.47 -8.43
N CYS A 28 6.10 -19.22 -8.44
CA CYS A 28 5.50 -18.11 -7.71
C CYS A 28 5.71 -18.28 -6.20
N ALA A 29 6.29 -17.27 -5.56
CA ALA A 29 6.35 -17.19 -4.10
C ALA A 29 5.06 -16.56 -3.56
N LEU A 30 4.45 -17.22 -2.57
CA LEU A 30 3.33 -16.69 -1.82
C LEU A 30 3.77 -16.54 -0.36
N GLU A 31 3.59 -15.35 0.20
CA GLU A 31 3.90 -15.06 1.60
C GLU A 31 2.68 -14.46 2.28
N LEU A 32 2.39 -14.95 3.49
CA LEU A 32 1.35 -14.39 4.34
C LEU A 32 1.93 -13.19 5.08
N VAL A 33 1.26 -12.04 4.97
CA VAL A 33 1.64 -10.78 5.61
C VAL A 33 0.49 -10.29 6.47
N GLU A 34 0.80 -9.54 7.55
CA GLU A 34 -0.21 -9.05 8.49
C GLU A 34 0.07 -7.64 8.99
N SER A 35 -0.97 -6.91 9.41
CA SER A 35 -0.79 -5.64 10.10
C SER A 35 -0.46 -5.91 11.57
N ILE A 36 0.76 -5.59 12.00
CA ILE A 36 1.23 -5.85 13.36
C ILE A 36 0.74 -4.74 14.31
N PRO A 37 -0.10 -5.05 15.31
CA PRO A 37 -0.58 -4.06 16.28
C PRO A 37 0.53 -3.62 17.23
N GLU A 38 0.51 -2.34 17.58
CA GLU A 38 1.38 -1.79 18.61
C GLU A 38 0.91 -2.21 20.00
N GLY A 39 1.86 -2.47 20.90
CA GLY A 39 1.55 -2.77 22.30
C GLY A 39 0.94 -4.16 22.54
N LEU A 40 0.79 -4.99 21.51
CA LEU A 40 0.42 -6.40 21.67
C LEU A 40 1.64 -7.24 22.01
N THR A 41 1.55 -8.03 23.08
CA THR A 41 2.58 -9.03 23.42
C THR A 41 2.17 -10.38 22.88
N TYR A 42 2.99 -10.94 22.00
CA TYR A 42 2.80 -12.28 21.46
C TYR A 42 3.37 -13.35 22.39
N LEU A 43 2.78 -14.55 22.36
CA LEU A 43 3.36 -15.72 23.02
C LEU A 43 4.71 -16.07 22.36
N PHE A 44 5.65 -16.63 23.14
CA PHE A 44 7.00 -16.95 22.66
C PHE A 44 7.04 -17.84 21.41
N ASN A 45 6.02 -18.67 21.21
CA ASN A 45 5.87 -19.59 20.09
C ASN A 45 4.77 -19.18 19.10
N ALA A 46 4.29 -17.94 19.18
CA ALA A 46 3.34 -17.43 18.20
C ALA A 46 3.99 -17.34 16.81
N PRO A 47 3.24 -17.64 15.74
CA PRO A 47 3.69 -17.34 14.38
C PRO A 47 4.04 -15.86 14.25
N SER A 48 5.13 -15.55 13.54
CA SER A 48 5.50 -14.19 13.18
C SER A 48 5.46 -14.08 11.66
N HIS A 49 4.68 -13.12 11.16
CA HIS A 49 4.53 -12.85 9.74
C HIS A 49 5.23 -11.53 9.37
N VAL A 50 5.56 -11.37 8.09
CA VAL A 50 6.06 -10.09 7.57
C VAL A 50 4.97 -9.05 7.72
N SER A 51 5.34 -7.85 8.16
CA SER A 51 4.37 -6.77 8.32
C SER A 51 3.85 -6.31 6.96
N THR A 52 2.59 -5.89 6.89
CA THR A 52 2.02 -5.28 5.67
C THR A 52 2.87 -4.10 5.20
N TYR A 53 3.40 -3.30 6.12
CA TYR A 53 4.30 -2.19 5.82
C TYR A 53 5.62 -2.65 5.16
N ASP A 54 6.27 -3.70 5.67
CA ASP A 54 7.51 -4.22 5.07
C ASP A 54 7.26 -4.88 3.71
N ALA A 55 6.12 -5.56 3.56
CA ALA A 55 5.68 -6.10 2.27
C ALA A 55 5.50 -4.97 1.22
N TRP A 56 4.82 -3.88 1.58
CA TRP A 56 4.69 -2.71 0.72
C TRP A 56 6.05 -2.13 0.31
N LYS A 57 6.97 -1.91 1.24
CA LYS A 57 8.33 -1.43 0.91
C LYS A 57 9.05 -2.37 -0.06
N SER A 58 8.98 -3.68 0.19
CA SER A 58 9.62 -4.67 -0.67
C SER A 58 9.08 -4.61 -2.11
N LEU A 59 7.76 -4.52 -2.27
CA LEU A 59 7.09 -4.43 -3.57
C LEU A 59 7.47 -3.13 -4.29
N LEU A 60 7.47 -1.99 -3.60
CA LEU A 60 7.82 -0.70 -4.18
C LEU A 60 9.30 -0.62 -4.58
N ASN A 61 10.20 -1.17 -3.77
CA ASN A 61 11.63 -1.20 -4.07
C ASN A 61 11.95 -2.13 -5.26
N SER A 62 11.10 -3.13 -5.51
CA SER A 62 11.26 -4.08 -6.61
C SER A 62 10.67 -3.59 -7.93
N ALA A 63 9.85 -2.53 -7.92
CA ALA A 63 9.20 -2.01 -9.12
C ALA A 63 10.17 -1.17 -9.97
N TYR A 64 10.36 -1.54 -11.23
CA TYR A 64 11.35 -0.90 -12.11
C TYR A 64 10.81 -0.41 -13.46
N LYS A 65 9.60 -0.82 -13.87
CA LYS A 65 9.02 -0.47 -15.18
C LYS A 65 7.63 0.14 -15.07
N GLN A 66 6.74 -0.51 -14.33
CA GLN A 66 5.38 -0.07 -14.11
C GLN A 66 4.89 -0.59 -12.76
N LEU A 67 4.08 0.22 -12.08
CA LEU A 67 3.40 -0.15 -10.85
C LEU A 67 1.90 0.05 -11.03
N ASN A 68 1.11 -1.02 -10.87
CA ASN A 68 -0.34 -0.97 -10.93
C ASN A 68 -0.90 -1.31 -9.54
N ILE A 69 -1.70 -0.40 -8.97
CA ILE A 69 -2.30 -0.56 -7.65
C ILE A 69 -3.81 -0.56 -7.84
N ALA A 70 -4.48 -1.61 -7.35
CA ALA A 70 -5.94 -1.61 -7.22
C ALA A 70 -6.30 -1.61 -5.73
N SER A 71 -7.07 -0.63 -5.29
CA SER A 71 -7.49 -0.53 -3.89
C SER A 71 -8.92 -0.03 -3.77
N PHE A 72 -9.62 -0.44 -2.71
CA PHE A 72 -10.95 0.09 -2.41
C PHE A 72 -10.88 1.49 -1.77
N TYR A 73 -9.87 1.74 -0.94
CA TYR A 73 -9.65 3.03 -0.27
C TYR A 73 -8.19 3.47 -0.39
N TRP A 74 -7.98 4.78 -0.37
CA TRP A 74 -6.66 5.41 -0.31
C TRP A 74 -6.59 6.29 0.92
N THR A 75 -5.82 5.86 1.92
CA THR A 75 -5.71 6.52 3.23
C THR A 75 -4.30 6.33 3.79
N LEU A 76 -3.27 6.63 3.00
CA LEU A 76 -1.88 6.49 3.44
C LEU A 76 -1.47 7.65 4.36
N LEU A 77 -2.10 8.81 4.20
CA LEU A 77 -1.91 9.96 5.07
C LEU A 77 -3.02 9.96 6.11
N ALA A 78 -2.68 9.52 7.32
CA ALA A 78 -3.59 9.66 8.45
C ALA A 78 -3.93 11.14 8.71
N GLU A 79 -5.10 11.38 9.29
CA GLU A 79 -5.45 12.73 9.73
C GLU A 79 -4.41 13.29 10.72
N PRO A 80 -4.08 14.59 10.67
CA PRO A 80 -3.02 15.19 11.49
C PRO A 80 -3.17 14.99 13.00
N ARG A 81 -4.39 14.71 13.47
CA ARG A 81 -4.71 14.48 14.89
C ARG A 81 -4.23 13.13 15.43
N PHE A 82 -3.91 12.17 14.56
CA PHE A 82 -3.46 10.84 14.97
C PHE A 82 -1.92 10.79 15.01
N ASN A 83 -1.36 10.17 16.06
CA ASN A 83 0.08 10.07 16.27
C ASN A 83 0.46 8.65 16.73
N PHE A 84 0.37 7.70 15.80
CA PHE A 84 0.73 6.29 15.97
C PHE A 84 1.79 5.91 14.93
N SER A 85 2.57 4.82 15.11
CA SER A 85 3.60 4.47 14.12
C SER A 85 3.02 4.21 12.72
N ALA A 86 1.78 3.71 12.64
CA ALA A 86 1.06 3.51 11.39
C ALA A 86 0.96 4.80 10.55
N VAL A 87 0.90 5.97 11.19
CA VAL A 87 0.88 7.28 10.52
C VAL A 87 2.21 7.55 9.82
N ASN A 88 3.33 7.24 10.47
CA ASN A 88 4.66 7.43 9.90
C ASN A 88 4.93 6.42 8.79
N GLN A 89 4.53 5.17 8.98
CA GLN A 89 4.61 4.11 7.97
C GLN A 89 3.82 4.47 6.70
N GLY A 90 2.57 4.93 6.85
CA GLY A 90 1.75 5.37 5.72
C GLY A 90 2.38 6.55 4.96
N LYS A 91 2.88 7.56 5.67
CA LYS A 91 3.62 8.69 5.08
C LYS A 91 4.86 8.25 4.30
N GLU A 92 5.62 7.30 4.84
CA GLU A 92 6.81 6.78 4.17
C GLU A 92 6.45 6.04 2.87
N ILE A 93 5.44 5.19 2.90
CA ILE A 93 4.93 4.50 1.70
C ILE A 93 4.45 5.53 0.67
N PHE A 94 3.70 6.55 1.09
CA PHE A 94 3.23 7.62 0.20
C PHE A 94 4.38 8.38 -0.45
N ASN A 95 5.39 8.79 0.33
CA ASN A 95 6.56 9.49 -0.21
C ASN A 95 7.37 8.60 -1.16
N THR A 96 7.51 7.32 -0.83
CA THR A 96 8.19 6.35 -1.70
C THR A 96 7.44 6.20 -3.02
N LEU A 97 6.12 6.12 -2.98
CA LEU A 97 5.26 6.09 -4.15
C LEU A 97 5.46 7.32 -5.01
N LEU A 98 5.46 8.53 -4.44
CA LEU A 98 5.71 9.78 -5.17
C LEU A 98 7.09 9.83 -5.84
N ASN A 99 8.14 9.38 -5.14
CA ASN A 99 9.49 9.33 -5.70
C ASN A 99 9.63 8.30 -6.83
N LEU A 100 9.00 7.13 -6.67
CA LEU A 100 8.99 6.07 -7.67
C LEU A 100 8.22 6.50 -8.92
N SER A 101 7.14 7.25 -8.68
CA SER A 101 6.30 7.92 -9.66
C SER A 101 7.06 8.82 -10.64
N GLU A 102 8.18 9.40 -10.25
CA GLU A 102 9.01 10.22 -11.15
C GLU A 102 9.82 9.36 -12.13
N LYS A 103 9.99 8.07 -11.85
CA LYS A 103 10.89 7.17 -12.56
C LYS A 103 10.16 6.14 -13.41
N ILE A 104 8.98 5.70 -12.97
CA ILE A 104 8.20 4.66 -13.62
C ILE A 104 6.73 5.06 -13.75
N GLN A 105 6.00 4.40 -14.66
CA GLN A 105 4.56 4.60 -14.76
C GLN A 105 3.85 4.00 -13.54
N VAL A 106 3.00 4.79 -12.88
CA VAL A 106 2.17 4.33 -11.76
C VAL A 106 0.70 4.54 -12.11
N ASN A 107 -0.08 3.46 -12.09
CA ASN A 107 -1.51 3.48 -12.35
C ASN A 107 -2.26 3.04 -11.09
N ILE A 108 -3.33 3.75 -10.74
CA ILE A 108 -4.14 3.44 -9.56
C ILE A 108 -5.58 3.25 -9.98
N ALA A 109 -6.15 2.09 -9.65
CA ALA A 109 -7.57 1.82 -9.77
C ALA A 109 -8.23 1.90 -8.39
N GLN A 110 -9.22 2.77 -8.25
CA GLN A 110 -10.03 2.88 -7.03
C GLN A 110 -11.45 2.38 -7.27
N SER A 111 -11.99 1.59 -6.35
CA SER A 111 -13.38 1.17 -6.40
C SER A 111 -14.33 2.29 -5.97
N GLY A 112 -15.38 2.53 -6.77
CA GLY A 112 -16.46 3.44 -6.45
C GLY A 112 -16.36 4.82 -7.12
N PRO A 113 -17.39 5.66 -6.94
CA PRO A 113 -17.47 6.95 -7.62
C PRO A 113 -16.32 7.86 -7.21
N GLU A 114 -15.87 8.69 -8.14
CA GLU A 114 -14.87 9.74 -7.90
C GLU A 114 -15.29 10.56 -6.68
N LYS A 115 -14.41 10.61 -5.68
CA LYS A 115 -14.55 11.42 -4.48
C LYS A 115 -13.37 12.34 -4.41
N LYS A 116 -13.61 13.56 -3.93
CA LYS A 116 -12.54 14.49 -3.64
C LYS A 116 -11.64 13.89 -2.56
N ASP A 117 -10.43 13.52 -2.95
CA ASP A 117 -9.42 12.87 -2.13
C ASP A 117 -8.10 13.59 -2.36
N SER A 118 -7.62 14.29 -1.34
CA SER A 118 -6.41 15.10 -1.45
C SER A 118 -5.14 14.28 -1.73
N GLU A 119 -5.12 13.01 -1.33
CA GLU A 119 -3.98 12.12 -1.64
C GLU A 119 -3.99 11.77 -3.12
N LEU A 120 -5.14 11.34 -3.65
CA LEU A 120 -5.27 11.02 -5.07
C LEU A 120 -5.08 12.26 -5.94
N ASP A 121 -5.61 13.41 -5.53
CA ASP A 121 -5.39 14.70 -6.20
C ASP A 121 -3.89 15.04 -6.30
N THR A 122 -3.13 14.76 -5.23
CA THR A 122 -1.66 14.95 -5.22
C THR A 122 -0.98 13.98 -6.20
N MET A 123 -1.47 12.74 -6.31
CA MET A 123 -0.94 11.78 -7.27
C MET A 123 -1.29 12.13 -8.72
N ILE A 124 -2.50 12.63 -8.98
CA ILE A 124 -2.89 13.16 -10.29
C ILE A 124 -1.98 14.32 -10.68
N ALA A 125 -1.69 15.23 -9.73
CA ALA A 125 -0.75 16.33 -9.94
C ALA A 125 0.68 15.85 -10.24
N ALA A 126 1.06 14.65 -9.76
CA ALA A 126 2.31 13.97 -10.10
C ALA A 126 2.23 13.17 -11.43
N GLY A 127 1.19 13.36 -12.24
CA GLY A 127 1.02 12.79 -13.57
C GLY A 127 0.57 11.32 -13.58
N LYS A 128 -0.28 10.91 -12.62
CA LYS A 128 -0.77 9.52 -12.52
C LYS A 128 -2.17 9.35 -13.05
N ASP A 129 -2.38 8.20 -13.69
CA ASP A 129 -3.68 7.78 -14.19
C ASP A 129 -4.46 7.09 -13.07
N ILE A 130 -5.59 7.70 -12.72
CA ILE A 130 -6.55 7.16 -11.75
C ILE A 130 -7.75 6.65 -12.53
N ILE A 131 -8.08 5.37 -12.37
CA ILE A 131 -9.24 4.73 -13.00
C ILE A 131 -10.27 4.46 -11.90
N HIS A 132 -11.46 5.02 -12.05
CA HIS A 132 -12.60 4.72 -11.18
C HIS A 132 -13.39 3.55 -11.75
N GLY A 133 -13.52 2.48 -10.96
CA GLY A 133 -14.25 1.25 -11.30
C GLY A 133 -15.60 1.12 -10.61
#